data_AF-A0A3P5ZAH7-F1
#
_entry.id   AF-A0A3P5ZAH7-F1
#
_cell.length_a   1.000
_cell.length_b   1.000
_cell.length_c   1.000
_cell.angle_alpha   90.00
_cell.angle_beta   90.00
_cell.angle_gamma   90.00
#
_symmetry.space_group_name_H-M   'P 1'
#
loop_
_entity.id
_entity.type
_entity.pdbx_description
1 polymer ?
#
loop_
_entity_poly.entity_id
_entity_poly.type
_entity_poly.pdbx_seq_one_letter_code
_entity_poly.pdbx_strand_id
1 'polypeptide(L)'
;MLCFFSQQNLIKPNYLIQNLADDGAEHKKLLGIRESMREISLCYISRRRQEAQKNLLEEINHRKKIDQNIIEILRLSLKKTDVLDLLTSTRTTGQPVVDDWDCYKTLVKSFKNQCGAKMEYDMKYAGALANICNMGVDVKKSVAAIEEACAH
;
A
#
# COMPACT_ATOMS: atom_id res chain seq x y z
N MET A 1 44.17 -50.67 44.03
CA MET A 1 44.66 -51.36 42.83
C MET A 1 43.99 -50.66 41.64
N LEU A 2 44.31 -49.41 41.30
CA LEU A 2 45.48 -48.92 40.54
C LEU A 2 45.89 -49.84 39.39
N CYS A 3 45.57 -49.42 38.16
CA CYS A 3 46.31 -49.61 36.90
C CYS A 3 45.70 -48.60 35.90
N PHE A 4 46.19 -47.36 35.83
CA PHE A 4 47.21 -46.91 34.87
C PHE A 4 47.07 -47.56 33.47
N PHE A 5 46.46 -46.82 32.53
CA PHE A 5 46.87 -46.87 31.14
C PHE A 5 47.27 -45.46 30.69
N SER A 6 48.59 -45.31 30.64
CA SER A 6 49.41 -44.45 29.80
C SER A 6 48.68 -43.36 29.00
N GLN A 7 49.07 -42.10 29.25
CA GLN A 7 48.94 -41.03 28.27
C GLN A 7 49.56 -41.53 26.96
N GLN A 8 48.73 -41.81 25.96
CA GLN A 8 49.22 -41.99 24.60
C GLN A 8 50.02 -40.74 24.25
N ASN A 9 51.25 -40.94 23.76
CA ASN A 9 52.07 -39.90 23.18
C ASN A 9 51.21 -39.10 22.19
N LEU A 10 50.77 -37.91 22.61
CA LEU A 10 50.24 -36.91 21.69
C LEU A 10 51.42 -36.52 20.81
N ILE A 11 51.53 -37.16 19.65
CA ILE A 11 52.38 -36.69 18.56
C ILE A 11 51.97 -35.24 18.35
N LYS A 12 52.81 -34.29 18.80
CA LYS A 12 52.54 -32.87 18.55
C LYS A 12 52.46 -32.74 17.03
N PRO A 13 51.30 -32.35 16.48
CA PRO A 13 51.18 -32.22 15.05
C PRO A 13 52.29 -31.28 14.56
N ASN A 14 53.02 -31.68 13.52
CA ASN A 14 54.00 -30.80 12.92
C ASN A 14 53.28 -29.51 12.50
N TYR A 15 53.98 -28.37 12.59
CA TYR A 15 53.48 -27.04 12.27
C TYR A 15 52.64 -26.98 10.99
N LEU A 16 53.04 -27.74 9.95
CA LEU A 16 52.29 -27.85 8.70
C LEU A 16 50.86 -28.40 8.89
N ILE A 17 50.68 -29.42 9.74
CA ILE A 17 49.38 -30.03 10.02
C ILE A 17 48.51 -29.11 10.90
N GLN A 18 49.12 -28.36 11.82
CA GLN A 18 48.42 -27.33 12.61
C GLN A 18 47.89 -26.22 11.72
N ASN A 19 48.72 -25.66 10.84
CA ASN A 19 48.29 -24.61 9.92
C ASN A 19 47.17 -25.07 8.99
N LEU A 20 47.25 -26.31 8.47
CA LEU A 20 46.17 -26.87 7.63
C LEU A 20 44.86 -27.06 8.41
N ALA A 21 44.94 -27.43 9.70
CA ALA A 21 43.76 -27.54 10.56
C ALA A 21 43.16 -26.16 10.88
N ASP A 22 44.00 -25.16 11.12
CA ASP A 22 43.60 -23.78 11.38
C ASP A 22 42.98 -23.14 10.12
N ASP A 23 43.58 -23.32 8.93
CA ASP A 23 43.02 -22.91 7.63
C ASP A 23 41.67 -23.60 7.37
N GLY A 24 41.56 -24.90 7.70
CA GLY A 24 40.31 -25.65 7.61
C GLY A 24 39.23 -25.14 8.56
N ALA A 25 39.59 -24.74 9.78
CA ALA A 25 38.69 -24.15 10.76
C ALA A 25 38.23 -22.74 10.33
N GLU A 26 39.13 -21.93 9.79
CA GLU A 26 38.82 -20.59 9.26
C GLU A 26 37.92 -20.67 8.01
N HIS A 27 38.21 -21.58 7.09
CA HIS A 27 37.36 -21.84 5.92
C HIS A 27 35.95 -22.29 6.33
N LYS A 28 35.83 -23.17 7.33
CA LYS A 28 34.52 -23.60 7.87
C LYS A 28 33.76 -22.44 8.52
N LYS A 29 34.47 -21.54 9.22
CA LYS A 29 33.90 -20.31 9.81
C LYS A 29 33.39 -19.35 8.74
N LEU A 30 34.16 -19.14 7.67
CA LEU A 30 33.77 -18.33 6.52
C LEU A 30 32.56 -18.92 5.77
N LEU A 31 32.47 -20.25 5.64
CA LEU A 31 31.29 -20.92 5.10
C LEU A 31 30.05 -20.65 5.96
N GLY A 32 30.16 -20.82 7.28
CA GLY A 32 29.06 -20.55 8.20
C GLY A 32 28.58 -19.09 8.13
N ILE A 33 29.53 -18.13 8.07
CA ILE A 33 29.21 -16.71 7.87
C ILE A 33 28.48 -16.47 6.54
N ARG A 34 28.92 -17.13 5.45
CA ARG A 34 28.27 -17.04 4.13
C ARG A 34 26.85 -17.62 4.13
N GLU A 35 26.63 -18.72 4.84
CA GLU A 35 25.30 -19.32 5.00
C GLU A 35 24.37 -18.39 5.80
N SER A 36 24.83 -17.88 6.95
CA SER A 36 24.07 -16.90 7.74
C SER A 36 23.74 -15.63 6.94
N MET A 37 24.68 -15.12 6.13
CA MET A 37 24.39 -13.98 5.25
C MET A 37 23.30 -14.27 4.21
N ARG A 38 23.24 -15.50 3.65
CA ARG A 38 22.15 -15.88 2.74
C ARG A 38 20.81 -15.91 3.45
N GLU A 39 20.75 -16.47 4.66
CA GLU A 39 19.51 -16.52 5.45
C GLU A 39 19.00 -15.13 5.82
N ILE A 40 19.90 -14.23 6.24
CA ILE A 40 19.56 -12.82 6.51
C ILE A 40 19.00 -12.16 5.25
N SER A 41 19.65 -12.37 4.10
CA SER A 41 19.18 -11.83 2.81
C SER A 41 17.79 -12.36 2.43
N LEU A 42 17.56 -13.66 2.58
CA LEU A 42 16.26 -14.28 2.33
C LEU A 42 15.17 -13.76 3.28
N CYS A 43 15.50 -13.59 4.57
CA CYS A 43 14.58 -13.01 5.55
C CYS A 43 14.21 -11.56 5.18
N TYR A 44 15.18 -10.75 4.77
CA TYR A 44 14.96 -9.38 4.31
C TYR A 44 14.05 -9.32 3.08
N ILE A 45 14.32 -10.13 2.06
CA ILE A 45 13.49 -10.20 0.84
C ILE A 45 12.07 -10.66 1.17
N SER A 46 11.93 -11.67 2.02
CA SER A 46 10.63 -12.20 2.46
C SER A 46 9.80 -11.14 3.19
N ARG A 47 10.39 -10.42 4.15
CA ARG A 47 9.71 -9.32 4.85
C ARG A 47 9.27 -8.22 3.90
N ARG A 48 10.16 -7.76 3.01
CA ARG A 48 9.81 -6.72 2.04
C ARG A 48 8.69 -7.16 1.10
N ARG A 49 8.66 -8.44 0.71
CA ARG A 49 7.56 -8.99 -0.09
C ARG A 49 6.24 -8.93 0.67
N GLN A 50 6.22 -9.32 1.94
CA GLN A 50 5.02 -9.28 2.78
C GLN A 50 4.53 -7.84 2.98
N GLU A 51 5.43 -6.90 3.26
CA GLU A 51 5.11 -5.47 3.37
C GLU A 51 4.56 -4.91 2.06
N ALA A 52 5.18 -5.23 0.92
CA ALA A 52 4.70 -4.80 -0.39
C ALA A 52 3.31 -5.37 -0.72
N GLN A 53 3.05 -6.64 -0.38
CA GLN A 53 1.74 -7.27 -0.56
C GLN A 53 0.68 -6.61 0.32
N LYS A 54 1.00 -6.31 1.58
CA LYS A 54 0.11 -5.59 2.49
C LYS A 54 -0.23 -4.21 1.94
N ASN A 55 0.77 -3.42 1.55
CA ASN A 55 0.58 -2.09 1.01
C ASN A 55 -0.27 -2.09 -0.27
N LEU A 56 -0.05 -3.08 -1.15
CA LEU A 56 -0.85 -3.25 -2.37
C LEU A 56 -2.33 -3.54 -2.03
N LEU A 57 -2.59 -4.43 -1.08
CA LEU A 57 -3.95 -4.77 -0.68
C LEU A 57 -4.65 -3.58 -0.02
N GLU A 58 -3.96 -2.82 0.83
CA GLU A 58 -4.48 -1.60 1.43
C GLU A 58 -4.87 -0.56 0.37
N GLU A 59 -4.03 -0.35 -0.66
CA GLU A 59 -4.32 0.57 -1.76
C GLU A 59 -5.49 0.09 -2.63
N ILE A 60 -5.58 -1.20 -2.94
CA ILE A 60 -6.72 -1.79 -3.67
C ILE A 60 -8.03 -1.58 -2.90
N ASN A 61 -8.03 -1.88 -1.60
CA ASN A 61 -9.21 -1.73 -0.75
C ASN A 61 -9.62 -0.26 -0.62
N HIS A 62 -8.64 0.63 -0.48
CA HIS A 62 -8.88 2.07 -0.45
C HIS A 62 -9.55 2.56 -1.75
N ARG A 63 -9.01 2.19 -2.93
CA ARG A 63 -9.60 2.57 -4.22
C ARG A 63 -11.00 2.02 -4.41
N LYS A 64 -11.23 0.76 -4.01
CA LYS A 64 -12.56 0.13 -4.06
C LYS A 64 -13.57 0.90 -3.21
N LYS A 65 -13.16 1.33 -2.00
CA LYS A 65 -14.00 2.13 -1.12
C LYS A 65 -14.36 3.47 -1.76
N ILE A 66 -13.39 4.18 -2.33
CA ILE A 66 -13.63 5.45 -3.04
C ILE A 66 -14.59 5.26 -4.23
N ASP A 67 -14.42 4.20 -5.01
CA ASP A 67 -15.31 3.85 -6.14
C ASP A 67 -16.75 3.61 -5.70
N GLN A 68 -16.96 3.00 -4.53
CA GLN A 68 -18.29 2.78 -3.97
C GLN A 68 -18.89 4.07 -3.42
N ASN A 69 -18.09 4.85 -2.68
CA ASN A 69 -18.55 6.06 -2.02
C ASN A 69 -19.03 7.11 -3.03
N ILE A 70 -18.33 7.30 -4.16
CA ILE A 70 -18.75 8.30 -5.15
C ILE A 70 -20.10 7.95 -5.80
N ILE A 71 -20.38 6.67 -6.01
CA ILE A 71 -21.69 6.22 -6.50
C ILE A 71 -22.76 6.60 -5.49
N GLU A 72 -22.51 6.35 -4.21
CA GLU A 72 -23.48 6.66 -3.15
C GLU A 72 -23.65 8.18 -2.96
N ILE A 73 -22.58 8.96 -3.06
CA ILE A 73 -22.64 10.43 -3.06
C ILE A 73 -23.57 10.95 -4.15
N LEU A 74 -23.45 10.41 -5.37
CA LEU A 74 -24.33 10.79 -6.48
C LEU A 74 -25.79 10.43 -6.19
N ARG A 75 -26.04 9.22 -5.68
CA ARG A 75 -27.41 8.78 -5.33
C ARG A 75 -28.04 9.66 -4.27
N LEU A 76 -27.32 9.92 -3.17
CA LEU A 76 -27.79 10.72 -2.06
C LEU A 76 -27.97 12.19 -2.45
N SER A 77 -27.02 12.77 -3.19
CA SER A 77 -27.08 14.17 -3.65
C SER A 77 -28.26 14.42 -4.57
N LEU A 78 -28.47 13.53 -5.54
CA LEU A 78 -29.46 13.70 -6.61
C LEU A 78 -30.81 13.08 -6.28
N LYS A 79 -30.87 12.25 -5.23
CA LYS A 79 -32.02 11.41 -4.86
C LYS A 79 -32.47 10.51 -6.02
N LYS A 80 -31.51 9.89 -6.71
CA LYS A 80 -31.72 8.99 -7.85
C LYS A 80 -30.99 7.67 -7.64
N THR A 81 -31.54 6.58 -8.16
CA THR A 81 -30.93 5.25 -8.10
C THR A 81 -29.98 5.00 -9.27
N ASP A 82 -30.39 5.46 -10.46
CA ASP A 82 -29.58 5.41 -11.69
C ASP A 82 -28.74 6.68 -11.83
N VAL A 83 -27.44 6.52 -11.59
CA VAL A 83 -26.45 7.60 -11.54
C VAL A 83 -25.13 7.23 -12.24
N LEU A 84 -25.03 6.02 -12.80
CA LEU A 84 -23.77 5.53 -13.36
C LEU A 84 -23.34 6.36 -14.58
N ASP A 85 -24.30 6.80 -15.38
CA ASP A 85 -24.02 7.67 -16.53
C ASP A 85 -23.35 8.99 -16.12
N LEU A 86 -23.60 9.47 -14.90
CA LEU A 86 -23.02 10.72 -14.38
C LEU A 86 -21.54 10.60 -14.00
N LEU A 87 -21.04 9.36 -13.85
CA LEU A 87 -19.61 9.13 -13.66
C LEU A 87 -18.81 9.44 -14.93
N THR A 88 -19.42 9.21 -16.10
CA THR A 88 -18.76 9.31 -17.40
C THR A 88 -19.32 10.41 -18.29
N SER A 89 -20.46 11.03 -17.92
CA SER A 89 -21.09 12.05 -18.74
C SER A 89 -20.18 13.26 -18.89
N THR A 90 -19.99 13.66 -20.15
CA THR A 90 -19.22 14.85 -20.52
C THR A 90 -20.17 15.92 -21.06
N ARG A 91 -19.82 17.18 -20.86
CA ARG A 91 -20.56 18.28 -21.45
C ARG A 91 -20.25 18.41 -22.94
N THR A 92 -21.14 19.07 -23.66
CA THR A 92 -20.93 19.35 -25.08
C THR A 92 -19.67 20.19 -25.28
N THR A 93 -18.94 19.91 -26.36
CA THR A 93 -17.71 20.61 -26.70
C THR A 93 -17.94 22.12 -26.73
N GLY A 94 -17.06 22.87 -26.05
CA GLY A 94 -17.15 24.33 -25.91
C GLY A 94 -17.88 24.82 -24.66
N GLN A 95 -18.56 23.94 -23.92
CA GLN A 95 -19.08 24.28 -22.59
C GLN A 95 -17.99 24.17 -21.51
N PRO A 96 -18.04 25.02 -20.46
CA PRO A 96 -17.14 24.89 -19.32
C PRO A 96 -17.42 23.59 -18.56
N VAL A 97 -16.39 23.00 -17.92
CA VAL A 97 -16.57 21.76 -17.14
C VAL A 97 -17.59 21.94 -16.01
N VAL A 98 -17.57 23.09 -15.35
CA VAL A 98 -18.53 23.44 -14.31
C VAL A 98 -18.99 24.89 -14.45
N ASP A 99 -20.27 25.14 -14.18
CA ASP A 99 -20.85 26.49 -14.20
C ASP A 99 -20.62 27.22 -12.86
N ASP A 100 -20.75 26.51 -11.73
CA ASP A 100 -20.47 27.01 -10.38
C ASP A 100 -19.16 26.43 -9.81
N TRP A 101 -18.10 27.23 -9.91
CA TRP A 101 -16.78 26.86 -9.38
C TRP A 101 -16.72 26.82 -7.85
N ASP A 102 -17.56 27.58 -7.14
CA ASP A 102 -17.57 27.60 -5.68
C ASP A 102 -18.24 26.34 -5.14
N CYS A 103 -19.33 25.88 -5.78
CA CYS A 103 -19.89 24.55 -5.55
C CYS A 103 -18.81 23.48 -5.76
N TYR A 104 -18.13 23.50 -6.92
CA TYR A 104 -17.16 22.48 -7.27
C TYR A 104 -16.01 22.39 -6.26
N LYS A 105 -15.39 23.53 -5.92
CA LYS A 105 -14.31 23.59 -4.92
C LYS A 105 -14.78 23.07 -3.56
N THR A 106 -16.01 23.39 -3.16
CA THR A 106 -16.59 22.93 -1.89
C THR A 106 -16.78 21.42 -1.88
N LEU A 107 -17.30 20.83 -2.95
CA LEU A 107 -17.48 19.39 -3.05
C LEU A 107 -16.15 18.65 -3.12
N VAL A 108 -15.20 19.12 -3.92
CA VAL A 108 -13.85 18.52 -4.00
C VAL A 108 -13.16 18.54 -2.63
N LYS A 109 -13.23 19.67 -1.91
CA LYS A 109 -12.64 19.80 -0.58
C LYS A 109 -13.32 18.84 0.41
N SER A 110 -14.64 18.76 0.39
CA SER A 110 -15.41 17.90 1.30
C SER A 110 -15.14 16.42 1.01
N PHE A 111 -15.15 16.03 -0.26
CA PHE A 111 -14.85 14.67 -0.70
C PHE A 111 -13.45 14.22 -0.26
N LYS A 112 -12.43 15.07 -0.50
CA LYS A 112 -11.06 14.79 -0.07
C LYS A 112 -10.95 14.59 1.45
N ASN A 113 -11.57 15.48 2.21
CA ASN A 113 -11.47 15.48 3.67
C ASN A 113 -12.23 14.30 4.30
N GLN A 114 -13.44 14.00 3.83
CA GLN A 114 -14.30 12.98 4.44
C GLN A 114 -13.97 11.57 3.95
N CYS A 115 -13.64 11.40 2.67
CA CYS A 115 -13.41 10.08 2.09
C CYS A 115 -11.94 9.63 2.16
N GLY A 116 -11.04 10.50 2.63
CA GLY A 116 -9.60 10.21 2.73
C GLY A 116 -8.93 10.03 1.37
N ALA A 117 -9.50 10.67 0.35
CA ALA A 117 -9.15 10.50 -1.04
C ALA A 117 -7.72 11.03 -1.31
N LYS A 118 -6.88 10.26 -2.01
CA LYS A 118 -5.50 10.64 -2.38
C LYS A 118 -5.51 11.26 -3.77
N MET A 119 -4.86 12.43 -3.91
CA MET A 119 -4.92 13.27 -5.12
C MET A 119 -4.68 12.54 -6.46
N GLU A 120 -3.89 11.47 -6.45
CA GLU A 120 -3.55 10.70 -7.66
C GLU A 120 -4.74 9.90 -8.22
N TYR A 121 -5.64 9.38 -7.35
CA TYR A 121 -6.80 8.60 -7.78
C TYR A 121 -8.08 9.45 -7.89
N ASP A 122 -8.19 10.50 -7.07
CA ASP A 122 -9.42 11.31 -6.94
C ASP A 122 -9.79 12.05 -8.23
N MET A 123 -8.79 12.38 -9.06
CA MET A 123 -9.02 13.05 -10.35
C MET A 123 -9.93 12.25 -11.27
N LYS A 124 -10.05 10.93 -11.08
CA LYS A 124 -11.01 10.08 -11.80
C LYS A 124 -12.45 10.58 -11.64
N TYR A 125 -12.81 11.14 -10.49
CA TYR A 125 -14.18 11.54 -10.14
C TYR A 125 -14.41 13.04 -10.18
N ALA A 126 -13.44 13.82 -10.67
CA ALA A 126 -13.56 15.25 -10.89
C ALA A 126 -14.80 15.60 -11.74
N GLY A 127 -15.03 14.87 -12.84
CA GLY A 127 -16.20 15.07 -13.70
C GLY A 127 -17.52 14.82 -12.98
N ALA A 128 -17.61 13.75 -12.17
CA ALA A 128 -18.81 13.42 -11.43
C ALA A 128 -19.19 14.52 -10.41
N LEU A 129 -18.19 15.05 -9.68
CA LEU A 129 -18.42 16.16 -8.75
C LEU A 129 -18.83 17.45 -9.47
N ALA A 130 -18.29 17.71 -10.66
CA ALA A 130 -18.73 18.82 -11.51
C ALA A 130 -20.18 18.63 -11.98
N ASN A 131 -20.56 17.41 -12.36
CA ASN A 131 -21.92 17.09 -12.80
C ASN A 131 -22.97 17.35 -11.69
N ILE A 132 -22.65 17.07 -10.42
CA ILE A 132 -23.52 17.41 -9.28
C ILE A 132 -23.82 18.92 -9.25
N CYS A 133 -22.79 19.75 -9.38
CA CYS A 133 -22.93 21.21 -9.39
C CYS A 133 -23.72 21.70 -10.61
N ASN A 134 -23.44 21.16 -11.80
CA ASN A 134 -24.14 21.52 -13.03
C ASN A 134 -25.63 21.14 -13.03
N MET A 135 -26.02 20.16 -12.21
CA MET A 135 -27.42 19.80 -12.00
C MET A 135 -28.17 20.75 -11.04
N GLY A 136 -27.49 21.76 -10.49
CA GLY A 136 -28.10 22.77 -9.63
C GLY A 136 -28.53 22.23 -8.26
N VAL A 137 -27.91 21.14 -7.78
CA VAL A 137 -28.18 20.64 -6.43
C VAL A 137 -27.58 21.56 -5.39
N ASP A 138 -28.33 21.80 -4.32
CA ASP A 138 -27.84 22.56 -3.16
C ASP A 138 -26.57 21.92 -2.61
N VAL A 139 -25.46 22.66 -2.66
CA VAL A 139 -24.13 22.22 -2.21
C VAL A 139 -24.15 21.67 -0.79
N LYS A 140 -24.99 22.20 0.11
CA LYS A 140 -25.10 21.71 1.49
C LYS A 140 -25.64 20.28 1.55
N LYS A 141 -26.58 19.94 0.67
CA LYS A 141 -27.13 18.57 0.59
C LYS A 141 -26.07 17.61 0.06
N SER A 142 -25.30 18.04 -0.93
CA SER A 142 -24.20 17.24 -1.48
C SER A 142 -23.05 17.05 -0.48
N VAL A 143 -22.75 18.06 0.34
CA VAL A 143 -21.79 17.92 1.45
C VAL A 143 -22.28 16.91 2.48
N ALA A 144 -23.55 16.97 2.89
CA ALA A 144 -24.13 15.98 3.80
C ALA A 144 -24.10 14.55 3.21
N ALA A 145 -24.40 14.42 1.91
CA ALA A 145 -24.28 13.15 1.20
C ALA A 145 -22.84 12.59 1.19
N ILE A 146 -21.84 13.46 1.07
CA ILE A 146 -20.41 13.08 1.18
C ILE A 146 -20.09 12.58 2.59
N GLU A 147 -20.54 13.28 3.61
CA GLU A 147 -20.33 12.87 5.01
C GLU A 147 -20.97 11.51 5.29
N GLU A 148 -22.19 11.30 4.83
CA GLU A 148 -22.91 10.03 5.00
C GLU A 148 -22.24 8.88 4.24
N ALA A 149 -21.98 9.05 2.94
CA ALA A 149 -21.39 8.01 2.11
C ALA A 149 -19.98 7.60 2.54
N CYS A 150 -19.22 8.52 3.15
CA CYS A 150 -17.84 8.28 3.56
C CYS A 150 -17.68 7.93 5.04
N ALA A 151 -18.77 7.83 5.80
CA ALA A 151 -18.76 7.44 7.21
C ALA A 151 -18.39 5.98 7.47
N HIS A 152 -18.47 5.12 6.44
CA HIS A 152 -18.27 3.66 6.54
C HIS A 152 -17.08 3.20 5.71
#